data_AF-A0A370DQE2-F1
#
_entry.id   AF-A0A370DQE2-F1
#
_cell.length_a   1.000
_cell.length_b   1.000
_cell.length_c   1.000
_cell.angle_alpha   90.00
_cell.angle_beta   90.00
_cell.angle_gamma   90.00
#
_symmetry.space_group_name_H-M   'P 1'
#
loop_
_entity.id
_entity.type
_entity.pdbx_description
1 polymer ?
#
loop_
_entity_poly.entity_id
_entity_poly.type
_entity_poly.pdbx_seq_one_letter_code
_entity_poly.pdbx_strand_id
1 'polypeptide(L)'
;MRNYSLLIYGLWVFLILCSVLWNLYSLPLTNNVAWILIGIHLAILLTGILVNYLLFHKVLFVFRVSKLAEQALKEERQFLNTILESISDGIVVCDKDGHLTLFNPAARTFLGSSELHIPVNECASQYGLHSADGARLLARDESPLYRTLQEGKVRGQEVFVSPPNGGTERTLLANMERDQFKLFFQPQIDIQTGELIG
;
A
#
# COMPACT_ATOMS: atom_id res chain seq x y z
N MET A 1 8.68 -3.91 -27.88
CA MET A 1 7.98 -5.04 -28.54
C MET A 1 6.56 -4.69 -29.04
N ARG A 2 6.22 -3.42 -29.36
CA ARG A 2 4.85 -3.02 -29.73
C ARG A 2 4.59 -2.83 -31.24
N ASN A 3 5.64 -2.79 -32.06
CA ASN A 3 5.50 -2.53 -33.51
C ASN A 3 5.45 -3.79 -34.38
N TYR A 4 5.87 -4.96 -33.87
CA TYR A 4 5.94 -6.17 -34.70
C TYR A 4 4.55 -6.78 -34.96
N SER A 5 3.57 -6.65 -34.06
CA SER A 5 2.24 -7.24 -34.31
C SER A 5 1.50 -6.55 -35.45
N LEU A 6 1.56 -5.21 -35.52
CA LEU A 6 0.97 -4.42 -36.62
C LEU A 6 1.66 -4.71 -37.96
N LEU A 7 2.99 -4.86 -37.96
CA LEU A 7 3.74 -5.24 -39.16
C LEU A 7 3.42 -6.66 -39.63
N ILE A 8 3.30 -7.62 -38.70
CA ILE A 8 2.93 -9.01 -39.02
C ILE A 8 1.50 -9.09 -39.53
N TYR A 9 0.56 -8.37 -38.92
CA TYR A 9 -0.83 -8.29 -39.41
C TYR A 9 -0.91 -7.62 -40.78
N GLY A 10 -0.20 -6.51 -40.99
CA GLY A 10 -0.14 -5.82 -42.27
C GLY A 10 0.45 -6.70 -43.38
N LEU A 11 1.52 -7.44 -43.08
CA LEU A 11 2.13 -8.40 -44.00
C LEU A 11 1.17 -9.56 -44.33
N TRP A 12 0.46 -10.09 -43.33
CA TRP A 12 -0.53 -11.15 -43.54
C TRP A 12 -1.70 -10.71 -44.43
N VAL A 13 -2.25 -9.52 -44.19
CA VAL A 13 -3.33 -8.95 -45.01
C VAL A 13 -2.84 -8.71 -46.44
N PHE A 14 -1.61 -8.21 -46.61
CA PHE A 14 -1.00 -7.99 -47.92
C PHE A 14 -0.84 -9.31 -48.71
N LEU A 15 -0.35 -10.37 -48.08
CA LEU A 15 -0.20 -11.68 -48.73
C LEU A 15 -1.55 -12.27 -49.18
N ILE A 16 -2.60 -12.11 -48.37
CA ILE A 16 -3.97 -12.53 -48.75
C ILE A 16 -4.46 -11.73 -49.96
N LEU A 17 -4.28 -10.41 -49.97
CA LEU A 17 -4.66 -9.56 -51.09
C LEU A 17 -3.94 -9.93 -52.39
N CYS A 18 -2.62 -10.16 -52.33
CA CYS A 18 -1.85 -10.62 -53.49
C CYS A 18 -2.35 -11.97 -54.03
N SER A 19 -2.68 -12.92 -53.15
CA SER A 19 -3.24 -14.23 -53.54
C SER A 19 -4.59 -14.09 -54.25
N VAL A 20 -5.48 -13.24 -53.74
CA VAL A 20 -6.80 -12.97 -54.36
C VAL A 20 -6.65 -12.30 -55.72
N LEU A 21 -5.75 -11.32 -55.85
CA LEU A 21 -5.48 -10.63 -57.11
C LEU A 21 -4.89 -11.56 -58.18
N TRP A 22 -3.95 -12.44 -57.78
CA TRP A 22 -3.41 -13.47 -58.68
C TRP A 22 -4.51 -14.42 -59.16
N ASN A 23 -5.43 -14.81 -58.28
CA ASN A 23 -6.56 -15.67 -58.65
C ASN A 23 -7.51 -15.00 -59.65
N LEU A 24 -7.84 -13.72 -59.42
CA LEU A 24 -8.69 -12.92 -60.31
C LEU A 24 -8.06 -12.71 -61.69
N TYR A 25 -6.73 -12.65 -61.77
CA TYR A 25 -5.99 -12.55 -63.03
C TYR A 25 -5.85 -13.88 -63.78
N SER A 26 -5.68 -14.98 -63.04
CA SER A 26 -5.33 -16.30 -63.61
C SER A 26 -6.53 -17.19 -63.94
N LEU A 27 -7.67 -17.04 -63.25
CA LEU A 27 -8.86 -17.84 -63.47
C LEU A 27 -10.02 -16.98 -64.02
N PRO A 28 -10.73 -17.40 -65.07
CA PRO A 28 -11.92 -16.70 -65.54
C PRO A 28 -13.02 -16.72 -64.48
N LEU A 29 -13.76 -15.63 -64.30
CA LEU A 29 -14.80 -15.48 -63.26
C LEU A 29 -15.96 -16.49 -63.37
N THR A 30 -16.07 -17.21 -64.48
CA THR A 30 -17.01 -18.32 -64.67
C THR A 30 -16.56 -19.63 -64.02
N ASN A 31 -15.34 -19.70 -63.47
CA ASN A 31 -14.79 -20.89 -62.83
C ASN A 31 -15.22 -20.98 -61.35
N ASN A 32 -15.90 -22.08 -60.99
CA ASN A 32 -16.33 -22.37 -59.62
C ASN A 32 -15.18 -22.41 -58.60
N VAL A 33 -13.97 -22.80 -59.02
CA VAL A 33 -12.79 -22.87 -58.14
C VAL A 33 -12.36 -21.49 -57.66
N ALA A 34 -12.49 -20.45 -58.50
CA ALA A 34 -12.10 -19.08 -58.15
C ALA A 34 -12.94 -18.55 -56.97
N TRP A 35 -14.25 -18.80 -57.00
CA TRP A 35 -15.17 -18.37 -55.94
C TRP A 35 -14.91 -19.08 -54.60
N ILE A 36 -14.56 -20.37 -54.63
CA ILE A 36 -14.22 -21.13 -53.42
C ILE A 36 -12.98 -20.54 -52.73
N LEU A 37 -11.93 -20.22 -53.51
CA LEU A 37 -10.69 -19.67 -52.97
C LEU A 37 -10.88 -18.27 -52.37
N ILE A 38 -11.67 -17.42 -53.03
CA ILE A 38 -12.06 -16.11 -52.50
C ILE A 38 -12.82 -16.26 -51.18
N GLY A 39 -13.77 -17.21 -51.10
CA GLY A 39 -14.52 -17.50 -49.88
C GLY A 39 -13.63 -17.93 -48.71
N ILE A 40 -12.63 -18.78 -48.95
CA ILE A 40 -11.65 -19.21 -47.94
C ILE A 40 -10.83 -18.01 -47.43
N HIS A 41 -10.34 -17.16 -48.33
CA HIS A 41 -9.58 -15.97 -47.95
C HIS A 41 -10.42 -14.99 -47.11
N LEU A 42 -11.68 -14.78 -47.48
CA LEU A 42 -12.61 -13.96 -46.70
C LEU A 42 -12.86 -14.54 -45.31
N ALA A 43 -13.06 -15.86 -45.20
CA ALA A 43 -13.27 -16.53 -43.92
C ALA A 43 -12.05 -16.39 -42.98
N ILE A 44 -10.83 -16.54 -43.52
CA ILE A 44 -9.58 -16.35 -42.76
C ILE A 44 -9.47 -14.90 -42.27
N LEU A 45 -9.73 -13.93 -43.15
CA LEU A 45 -9.66 -12.51 -42.82
C LEU A 45 -10.68 -12.14 -41.73
N LEU A 46 -11.92 -12.61 -41.84
CA LEU A 46 -12.96 -12.39 -40.84
C LEU A 46 -12.58 -13.01 -39.49
N THR A 47 -12.02 -14.21 -39.49
CA THR A 47 -11.55 -14.89 -38.28
C THR A 47 -10.43 -14.09 -37.62
N GLY A 48 -9.47 -13.58 -38.38
CA GLY A 48 -8.39 -12.74 -37.88
C GLY A 48 -8.89 -11.43 -37.26
N ILE A 49 -9.83 -10.76 -37.92
CA ILE A 49 -10.47 -9.53 -37.39
C ILE A 49 -11.18 -9.83 -36.07
N LEU A 50 -11.94 -10.92 -36.00
CA LEU A 50 -12.66 -11.32 -34.80
C LEU A 50 -11.70 -11.62 -33.64
N VAL A 51 -10.65 -12.40 -33.89
CA VAL A 51 -9.62 -12.69 -32.86
C VAL A 51 -8.95 -11.41 -32.40
N ASN A 52 -8.57 -10.51 -33.31
CA ASN A 52 -7.97 -9.24 -32.96
C ASN A 52 -8.91 -8.35 -32.12
N TYR A 53 -10.19 -8.26 -32.49
CA TYR A 53 -11.21 -7.54 -31.73
C TYR A 53 -11.33 -8.09 -30.31
N LEU A 54 -11.40 -9.42 -30.15
CA LEU A 54 -11.49 -10.07 -28.84
C LEU A 54 -10.21 -9.84 -28.01
N LEU A 55 -9.03 -9.92 -28.62
CA LEU A 55 -7.75 -9.64 -27.95
C LEU A 55 -7.69 -8.19 -27.48
N PHE A 56 -8.04 -7.24 -28.35
CA PHE A 56 -8.05 -5.82 -28.02
C PHE A 56 -9.00 -5.53 -26.85
N HIS A 57 -10.21 -6.08 -26.87
CA HIS A 57 -11.18 -5.90 -25.80
C HIS A 57 -10.71 -6.54 -24.48
N LYS A 58 -10.09 -7.73 -24.52
CA LYS A 58 -9.49 -8.37 -23.34
C LYS A 58 -8.38 -7.52 -22.73
N VAL A 59 -7.46 -6.99 -23.56
CA VAL A 59 -6.37 -6.12 -23.10
C VAL A 59 -6.91 -4.85 -22.46
N LEU A 60 -7.90 -4.22 -23.09
CA LEU A 60 -8.55 -3.04 -22.52
C LEU A 60 -9.25 -3.35 -21.19
N PHE A 61 -9.94 -4.48 -21.09
CA PHE A 61 -10.59 -4.90 -19.86
C PHE A 61 -9.58 -5.10 -18.72
N VAL A 62 -8.51 -5.87 -18.95
CA VAL A 62 -7.45 -6.08 -17.96
C VAL A 62 -6.82 -4.76 -17.52
N PHE A 63 -6.55 -3.86 -18.47
CA PHE A 63 -5.99 -2.55 -18.17
C PHE A 63 -6.93 -1.71 -17.29
N ARG A 64 -8.24 -1.70 -17.58
CA ARG A 64 -9.25 -1.00 -16.77
C ARG A 64 -9.34 -1.58 -15.36
N VAL A 65 -9.36 -2.90 -15.23
CA VAL A 65 -9.42 -3.56 -13.92
C VAL A 65 -8.18 -3.23 -13.08
N SER A 66 -6.97 -3.30 -13.67
CA SER A 66 -5.73 -2.93 -12.97
C SER A 66 -5.76 -1.47 -12.49
N LYS A 67 -6.18 -0.55 -13.37
CA LYS A 67 -6.31 0.87 -13.04
C LYS A 67 -7.28 1.12 -11.88
N LEU A 68 -8.45 0.48 -11.91
CA LEU A 68 -9.46 0.63 -10.86
C LEU A 68 -8.97 0.03 -9.53
N ALA A 69 -8.30 -1.12 -9.57
CA ALA A 69 -7.71 -1.73 -8.37
C ALA A 69 -6.60 -0.84 -7.77
N GLU A 70 -5.73 -0.27 -8.60
CA GLU A 70 -4.71 0.69 -8.16
C GLU A 70 -5.33 1.95 -7.54
N GLN A 71 -6.40 2.49 -8.13
CA GLN A 71 -7.10 3.65 -7.59
C GLN A 71 -7.75 3.34 -6.25
N ALA A 72 -8.48 2.22 -6.14
CA ALA A 72 -9.09 1.80 -4.88
C ALA A 72 -8.05 1.61 -3.77
N LEU A 73 -6.93 0.94 -4.06
CA LEU A 73 -5.82 0.80 -3.10
C LEU A 73 -5.22 2.15 -2.70
N LYS A 74 -5.11 3.09 -3.63
CA LYS A 74 -4.59 4.43 -3.35
C LYS A 74 -5.56 5.21 -2.45
N GLU A 75 -6.86 5.16 -2.75
CA GLU A 75 -7.90 5.81 -1.95
C GLU A 75 -7.96 5.24 -0.53
N GLU A 76 -7.91 3.92 -0.39
CA GLU A 76 -7.86 3.26 0.92
C GLU A 76 -6.61 3.67 1.72
N ARG A 77 -5.42 3.66 1.09
CA ARG A 77 -4.19 4.12 1.73
C ARG A 77 -4.26 5.59 2.14
N GLN A 78 -4.82 6.43 1.28
CA GLN A 78 -4.97 7.85 1.58
C GLN A 78 -5.93 8.05 2.75
N PHE A 79 -7.05 7.34 2.77
CA PHE A 79 -8.01 7.37 3.87
C PHE A 79 -7.39 6.91 5.19
N LEU A 80 -6.67 5.79 5.19
CA LEU A 80 -5.93 5.31 6.36
C LEU A 80 -4.90 6.32 6.86
N ASN A 81 -4.14 6.93 5.94
CA ASN A 81 -3.17 7.97 6.30
C ASN A 81 -3.87 9.19 6.91
N THR A 82 -4.97 9.67 6.32
CA THR A 82 -5.75 10.79 6.86
C THR A 82 -6.31 10.48 8.25
N ILE A 83 -6.80 9.24 8.48
CA ILE A 83 -7.22 8.81 9.82
C ILE A 83 -6.03 8.88 10.78
N LEU A 84 -4.90 8.25 10.46
CA LEU A 84 -3.73 8.26 11.33
C LEU A 84 -3.21 9.68 11.60
N GLU A 85 -3.28 10.58 10.61
CA GLU A 85 -2.88 11.98 10.74
C GLU A 85 -3.83 12.82 11.62
N SER A 86 -5.11 12.45 11.71
CA SER A 86 -6.13 13.17 12.48
C SER A 86 -6.34 12.65 13.90
N ILE A 87 -5.84 11.46 14.22
CA ILE A 87 -5.94 10.90 15.57
C ILE A 87 -4.98 11.64 16.51
N SER A 88 -5.52 12.19 17.59
CA SER A 88 -4.75 12.86 18.65
C SER A 88 -3.97 11.89 19.55
N ASP A 89 -4.37 10.62 19.60
CA ASP A 89 -3.61 9.57 20.30
C ASP A 89 -2.36 9.21 19.51
N GLY A 90 -1.26 8.97 20.22
CA GLY A 90 -0.03 8.49 19.61
C GLY A 90 -0.21 7.04 19.16
N ILE A 91 -0.09 6.77 17.87
CA ILE A 91 -0.11 5.40 17.34
C ILE A 91 1.28 5.07 16.82
N VAL A 92 1.79 3.95 17.30
CA VAL A 92 3.05 3.36 16.88
C VAL A 92 2.77 1.93 16.44
N VAL A 93 3.40 1.49 15.35
CA VAL A 93 3.31 0.10 14.90
C VAL A 93 4.69 -0.51 14.96
N CYS A 94 4.76 -1.77 15.35
CA CYS A 94 6.00 -2.55 15.31
C CYS A 94 5.78 -3.83 14.49
N ASP A 95 6.86 -4.36 13.91
CA ASP A 95 6.83 -5.68 13.30
C ASP A 95 6.90 -6.79 14.36
N LYS A 96 6.76 -8.04 13.90
CA LYS A 96 6.84 -9.26 14.73
C LYS A 96 8.17 -9.42 15.48
N ASP A 97 9.23 -8.78 14.98
CA ASP A 97 10.58 -8.83 15.53
C ASP A 97 10.81 -7.65 16.52
N GLY A 98 9.79 -6.79 16.68
CA GLY A 98 9.76 -5.67 17.61
C GLY A 98 10.25 -4.34 17.02
N HIS A 99 10.62 -4.26 15.74
CA HIS A 99 11.10 -3.00 15.18
C HIS A 99 9.95 -2.05 14.92
N LEU A 100 10.10 -0.79 15.32
CA LEU A 100 9.08 0.25 15.11
C LEU A 100 9.03 0.62 13.61
N THR A 101 7.86 0.42 12.99
CA THR A 101 7.62 0.58 11.55
C THR A 101 6.75 1.77 11.18
N LEU A 102 5.95 2.30 12.11
CA LEU A 102 5.10 3.47 11.87
C LEU A 102 4.96 4.33 13.12
N PHE A 103 4.99 5.65 12.92
CA PHE A 103 4.58 6.65 13.91
C PHE A 103 3.59 7.63 13.27
N ASN A 104 2.41 7.76 13.86
CA ASN A 104 1.51 8.84 13.49
C ASN A 104 2.04 10.20 14.01
N PRO A 105 1.52 11.34 13.55
CA PRO A 105 2.00 12.67 13.95
C PRO A 105 1.94 12.92 15.46
N ALA A 106 0.89 12.45 16.13
CA ALA A 106 0.77 12.58 17.58
C ALA A 106 1.89 11.85 18.32
N ALA A 107 2.22 10.60 17.94
CA ALA A 107 3.29 9.83 18.55
C ALA A 107 4.66 10.51 18.38
N ARG A 108 4.94 11.11 17.21
CA ARG A 108 6.19 11.88 16.99
C ARG A 108 6.27 13.10 17.91
N THR A 109 5.15 13.78 18.10
CA THR A 109 5.06 14.92 19.03
C THR A 109 5.30 14.47 20.48
N PHE A 110 4.72 13.34 20.87
CA PHE A 110 4.82 12.83 22.24
C PHE A 110 6.22 12.31 22.56
N LEU A 111 6.85 11.59 21.62
CA LEU A 111 8.15 10.95 21.83
C LEU A 111 9.34 11.85 21.41
N GLY A 112 9.08 13.02 20.82
CA GLY A 112 10.10 14.00 20.43
C GLY A 112 11.05 13.54 19.31
N SER A 113 10.83 12.37 18.72
CA SER A 113 11.62 11.79 17.63
C SER A 113 10.74 10.91 16.74
N SER A 114 11.19 10.71 15.50
CA SER A 114 10.54 9.86 14.50
C SER A 114 11.45 8.80 13.91
N GLU A 115 12.56 8.50 14.60
CA GLU A 115 13.48 7.46 14.17
C GLU A 115 12.77 6.10 14.13
N LEU A 116 12.75 5.53 12.93
CA LEU A 116 12.19 4.22 12.62
C LEU A 116 13.30 3.16 12.70
N HIS A 117 12.95 1.90 12.98
CA HIS A 117 13.88 0.77 13.12
C HIS A 117 14.76 0.78 14.37
N ILE A 118 14.25 1.34 15.46
CA ILE A 118 14.91 1.22 16.76
C ILE A 118 14.58 -0.15 17.34
N PRO A 119 15.58 -0.93 17.77
CA PRO A 119 15.31 -2.20 18.41
C PRO A 119 14.67 -1.98 19.80
N VAL A 120 13.75 -2.86 20.18
CA VAL A 120 12.90 -2.72 21.39
C VAL A 120 13.68 -2.51 22.68
N ASN A 121 14.87 -3.08 22.75
CA ASN A 121 15.78 -2.97 23.89
C ASN A 121 16.24 -1.52 24.16
N GLU A 122 16.24 -0.66 23.14
CA GLU A 122 16.76 0.71 23.21
C GLU A 122 15.65 1.76 23.22
N CYS A 123 14.39 1.37 23.03
CA CYS A 123 13.26 2.30 23.00
C CYS A 123 13.11 3.12 24.30
N ALA A 124 13.37 2.52 25.46
CA ALA A 124 13.24 3.22 26.74
C ALA A 124 14.25 4.37 26.86
N SER A 125 15.52 4.12 26.52
CA SER A 125 16.57 5.15 26.54
C SER A 125 16.41 6.19 25.44
N GLN A 126 16.03 5.76 24.23
CA GLN A 126 15.96 6.68 23.09
C GLN A 126 14.81 7.69 23.22
N TYR A 127 13.65 7.23 23.69
CA TYR A 127 12.47 8.08 23.84
C TYR A 127 12.30 8.63 25.26
N GLY A 128 13.23 8.33 26.17
CA GLY A 128 13.19 8.80 27.56
C GLY A 128 11.95 8.32 28.32
N LEU A 129 11.68 7.01 28.23
CA LEU A 129 10.56 6.37 28.93
C LEU A 129 10.96 6.10 30.38
N HIS A 130 10.32 6.79 31.31
CA HIS A 130 10.49 6.67 32.75
C HIS A 130 9.30 5.96 33.39
N SER A 131 9.48 5.50 34.63
CA SER A 131 8.39 5.00 35.47
C SER A 131 7.28 6.06 35.65
N ALA A 132 6.10 5.64 36.10
CA ALA A 132 4.95 6.54 36.27
C ALA A 132 5.21 7.74 37.21
N ASP A 133 6.18 7.60 38.13
CA ASP A 133 6.64 8.67 39.03
C ASP A 133 7.69 9.61 38.41
N GLY A 134 8.14 9.34 37.17
CA GLY A 134 9.18 10.09 36.46
C GLY A 134 10.60 9.92 37.04
N ALA A 135 10.78 9.12 38.09
CA ALA A 135 12.00 9.12 38.89
C ALA A 135 13.16 8.33 38.25
N ARG A 136 12.86 7.28 37.47
CA ARG A 136 13.87 6.42 36.86
C ARG A 136 13.48 5.99 35.45
N LEU A 137 14.49 5.74 34.63
CA LEU A 137 14.29 5.14 33.32
C LEU A 137 13.73 3.72 33.49
N LEU A 138 12.79 3.34 32.62
CA LEU A 138 12.28 1.97 32.60
C LEU A 138 13.39 0.99 32.23
N ALA A 139 13.47 -0.11 32.96
CA ALA A 139 14.32 -1.23 32.57
C ALA A 139 13.76 -1.91 31.31
N ARG A 140 14.59 -2.69 30.62
CA ARG A 140 14.20 -3.38 29.38
C ARG A 140 12.92 -4.22 29.56
N ASP A 141 12.83 -4.96 30.65
CA ASP A 141 11.73 -5.85 30.99
C ASP A 141 10.46 -5.12 31.48
N GLU A 142 10.58 -3.84 31.82
CA GLU A 142 9.45 -2.99 32.24
C GLU A 142 8.92 -2.11 31.11
N SER A 143 9.73 -1.93 30.05
CA SER A 143 9.30 -1.26 28.82
C SER A 143 8.01 -1.92 28.32
N PRO A 144 6.92 -1.16 28.09
CA PRO A 144 5.66 -1.75 27.66
C PRO A 144 5.83 -2.55 26.34
N LEU A 145 6.75 -2.13 25.47
CA LEU A 145 7.00 -2.76 24.18
C LEU A 145 7.61 -4.16 24.35
N TYR A 146 8.60 -4.27 25.23
CA TYR A 146 9.21 -5.55 25.55
C TYR A 146 8.25 -6.48 26.28
N ARG A 147 7.48 -5.94 27.23
CA ARG A 147 6.42 -6.70 27.91
C ARG A 147 5.39 -7.24 26.95
N THR A 148 4.98 -6.49 25.94
CA THR A 148 4.03 -6.96 24.92
C THR A 148 4.58 -8.09 24.08
N LEU A 149 5.88 -8.10 23.76
CA LEU A 149 6.50 -9.24 23.06
C LEU A 149 6.44 -10.53 23.89
N GLN A 150 6.61 -10.42 25.22
CA GLN A 150 6.59 -11.55 26.15
C GLN A 150 5.16 -11.99 26.52
N GLU A 151 4.32 -11.05 26.94
CA GLU A 151 2.98 -11.26 27.50
C GLU A 151 1.87 -11.23 26.44
N GLY A 152 2.16 -10.74 25.23
CA GLY A 152 1.23 -10.62 24.11
C GLY A 152 0.34 -9.37 24.13
N LYS A 153 0.15 -8.73 25.28
CA LYS A 153 -0.61 -7.48 25.45
C LYS A 153 -0.24 -6.75 26.73
N VAL A 154 -0.34 -5.43 26.71
CA VAL A 154 -0.23 -4.54 27.88
C VAL A 154 -1.39 -3.55 27.83
N ARG A 155 -2.04 -3.24 28.95
CA ARG A 155 -3.12 -2.24 29.00
C ARG A 155 -2.95 -1.33 30.20
N GLY A 156 -3.12 -0.03 29.97
CA GLY A 156 -3.15 1.01 30.99
C GLY A 156 -1.84 1.17 31.73
N GLN A 157 -0.70 0.85 31.12
CA GLN A 157 0.58 1.08 31.77
C GLN A 157 0.93 2.57 31.64
N GLU A 158 0.96 3.27 32.77
CA GLU A 158 1.43 4.65 32.83
C GLU A 158 2.94 4.72 32.62
N VAL A 159 3.36 5.64 31.76
CA VAL A 159 4.76 5.90 31.44
C VAL A 159 4.95 7.41 31.37
N PHE A 160 5.95 7.90 32.09
CA PHE A 160 6.37 9.30 31.97
C PHE A 160 7.37 9.42 30.83
N VAL A 161 7.09 10.27 29.86
CA VAL A 161 7.97 10.49 28.70
C VAL A 161 8.69 11.82 28.88
N SER A 162 10.02 11.78 28.92
CA SER A 162 10.88 12.97 28.90
C SER A 162 11.88 12.83 27.74
N PRO A 163 11.53 13.33 26.55
CA PRO A 163 12.35 13.11 25.36
C PRO A 163 13.74 13.74 25.51
N PRO A 164 14.84 13.00 25.27
CA PRO A 164 16.20 13.51 25.46
C PRO A 164 16.56 14.67 24.53
N ASN A 165 15.80 14.87 23.45
CA ASN A 165 16.00 15.93 22.46
C ASN A 165 15.29 17.25 22.82
N GLY A 166 14.76 17.39 24.04
CA GLY A 166 14.04 18.61 24.49
C GLY A 166 12.58 18.67 24.04
N GLY A 167 11.93 17.52 23.85
CA GLY A 167 10.49 17.45 23.64
C GLY A 167 9.70 17.73 24.93
N THR A 168 8.38 17.94 24.82
CA THR A 168 7.56 18.21 26.01
C THR A 168 7.40 16.95 26.85
N GLU A 169 7.72 17.07 28.14
CA GLU A 169 7.47 16.03 29.12
C GLU A 169 5.98 15.84 29.34
N ARG A 170 5.55 14.58 29.45
CA ARG A 170 4.13 14.23 29.58
C ARG A 170 3.96 12.81 30.09
N THR A 171 2.86 12.56 30.78
CA THR A 171 2.46 11.20 31.16
C THR A 171 1.57 10.60 30.08
N LEU A 172 1.90 9.38 29.65
CA LEU A 172 1.14 8.64 28.65
C LEU A 172 0.64 7.32 29.22
N LEU A 173 -0.53 6.89 28.75
CA LEU A 173 -1.04 5.54 28.96
C LEU A 173 -0.69 4.66 27.78
N ALA A 174 0.18 3.68 28.01
CA ALA A 174 0.58 2.69 27.03
C ALA A 174 -0.41 1.51 27.01
N ASN A 175 -1.07 1.36 25.86
CA ASN A 175 -1.90 0.21 25.51
C ASN A 175 -1.26 -0.49 24.31
N MET A 176 -0.95 -1.76 24.45
CA MET A 176 -0.28 -2.55 23.42
C MET A 176 -0.92 -3.91 23.27
N GLU A 177 -0.94 -4.36 22.03
CA GLU A 177 -1.31 -5.72 21.63
C GLU A 177 -0.32 -6.14 20.53
N ARG A 178 -0.12 -7.44 20.30
CA ARG A 178 0.77 -7.87 19.20
C ARG A 178 0.42 -7.15 17.89
N ASP A 179 1.45 -6.67 17.20
CA ASP A 179 1.39 -5.86 15.97
C ASP A 179 0.79 -4.45 16.09
N GLN A 180 0.40 -3.96 17.28
CA GLN A 180 -0.12 -2.58 17.48
C GLN A 180 0.29 -1.94 18.82
N PHE A 181 0.82 -0.72 18.78
CA PHE A 181 1.11 0.09 19.97
C PHE A 181 0.31 1.42 19.96
N LYS A 182 -0.49 1.64 21.00
CA LYS A 182 -1.29 2.85 21.20
C LYS A 182 -0.85 3.57 22.48
N LEU A 183 -0.47 4.83 22.32
CA LEU A 183 -0.14 5.79 23.37
C LEU A 183 -1.31 6.77 23.50
N PHE A 184 -2.02 6.68 24.61
CA PHE A 184 -3.06 7.64 24.93
C PHE A 184 -2.46 8.78 25.73
N PHE A 185 -2.72 10.01 25.31
CA PHE A 185 -2.39 11.19 26.08
C PHE A 185 -3.63 11.63 26.86
N GLN A 186 -3.56 11.58 28.18
CA GLN A 186 -4.61 12.10 29.05
C GLN A 186 -4.10 13.41 29.69
N PRO A 187 -4.52 14.58 29.18
CA PRO A 187 -4.14 15.84 29.81
C PRO A 187 -4.74 15.90 31.21
N GLN A 188 -3.92 16.21 32.20
CA GLN A 188 -4.41 16.46 33.56
C GLN A 188 -4.90 17.90 33.63
N ILE A 189 -6.12 18.12 34.10
CA ILE A 189 -6.65 19.48 34.30
C ILE A 189 -6.34 19.87 35.74
N ASP A 190 -5.67 21.00 35.92
CA ASP A 190 -5.53 21.62 37.24
C ASP A 190 -6.93 21.99 37.74
N ILE A 191 -7.35 21.36 38.85
CA ILE A 191 -8.69 21.52 39.41
C ILE A 191 -8.92 22.92 39.99
N GLN A 192 -7.84 23.68 40.28
CA GLN A 192 -7.92 25.04 40.80
C GLN A 192 -7.90 26.11 39.71
N THR A 193 -7.13 25.90 38.64
CA THR A 193 -6.95 26.90 37.57
C THR A 193 -7.76 26.60 36.31
N GLY A 194 -8.19 25.35 36.12
CA GLY A 194 -8.86 24.87 34.92
C GLY A 194 -7.92 24.75 33.70
N GLU A 195 -6.61 24.97 33.89
CA GLU A 195 -5.62 24.86 32.83
C GLU A 195 -5.16 23.42 32.62
N LEU A 196 -4.76 23.12 31.38
CA LEU A 196 -4.16 21.84 31.02
C LEU A 196 -2.75 21.79 31.60
N ILE A 197 -2.52 20.87 32.53
CA ILE A 197 -1.20 20.41 32.94
C ILE A 197 -0.75 19.39 31.88
N GLY A 198 0.49 19.58 31.41
CA GLY A 198 1.08 18.95 30.23
C GLY A 198 1.02 17.43 30.14
#